data_AF-A0A358MJG5-F1
#
_entry.id   AF-A0A358MJG5-F1
#
_cell.length_a   1.000
_cell.length_b   1.000
_cell.length_c   1.000
_cell.angle_alpha   90.00
_cell.angle_beta   90.00
_cell.angle_gamma   90.00
#
_symmetry.space_group_name_H-M   'P 1'
#
loop_
_entity.id
_entity.type
_entity.pdbx_description
1 polymer ?
#
loop_
_entity_poly.entity_id
_entity_poly.type
_entity_poly.pdbx_seq_one_letter_code
_entity_poly.pdbx_strand_id
1 'polypeptide(L)'
;MGFPGTWMTESESVVYRVVPKCACSTIGQIMFYSDHGRFFDGDIHDATDGMHKWAIEPSQPLIEQNVTSHKSYAFTVVRNPYTRILSSFFDKICGIQRNGKRYRGNLVPLLVQKYGVDVGGESGTEDFDQIQSFRRFLLFARDTIRWRRPMEPDIHWS
;
A
#
# COMPACT_ATOMS: atom_id res chain seq x y z
N MET A 1 -11.19 -12.53 -13.74
CA MET A 1 -10.51 -11.22 -13.57
C MET A 1 -10.39 -11.02 -12.06
N GLY A 2 -9.19 -10.82 -11.50
CA GLY A 2 -9.04 -10.79 -10.03
C GLY A 2 -9.39 -9.44 -9.41
N PHE A 3 -9.58 -9.40 -8.09
CA PHE A 3 -9.83 -8.17 -7.31
C PHE A 3 -8.68 -7.82 -6.33
N PRO A 4 -7.40 -7.73 -6.80
CA PRO A 4 -6.24 -7.55 -5.93
C PRO A 4 -6.28 -6.24 -5.16
N GLY A 5 -6.24 -6.25 -3.84
CA GLY A 5 -6.40 -5.03 -3.02
C GLY A 5 -7.85 -4.73 -2.61
N THR A 6 -8.73 -5.73 -2.66
CA THR A 6 -10.09 -5.64 -2.12
C THR A 6 -10.15 -6.33 -0.76
N TRP A 7 -10.70 -5.62 0.23
CA TRP A 7 -11.01 -6.10 1.57
C TRP A 7 -12.52 -6.09 1.78
N MET A 8 -13.04 -7.01 2.57
CA MET A 8 -14.46 -7.13 2.87
C MET A 8 -14.62 -7.61 4.31
N THR A 9 -15.65 -7.14 5.00
CA THR A 9 -16.04 -7.64 6.33
C THR A 9 -16.41 -9.13 6.24
N GLU A 10 -16.26 -9.90 7.33
CA GLU A 10 -16.68 -11.31 7.37
C GLU A 10 -18.21 -11.44 7.31
N SER A 11 -18.92 -10.43 7.82
CA SER A 11 -20.37 -10.29 7.61
C SER A 11 -20.77 -10.03 6.15
N GLU A 12 -19.78 -9.85 5.27
CA GLU A 12 -19.93 -9.40 3.88
C GLU A 12 -20.70 -8.09 3.73
N SER A 13 -20.87 -7.30 4.79
CA SER A 13 -21.72 -6.10 4.76
C SER A 13 -21.11 -4.92 3.98
N VAL A 14 -19.78 -4.85 3.88
CA VAL A 14 -19.07 -3.73 3.26
C VAL A 14 -17.81 -4.21 2.53
N VAL A 15 -17.57 -3.67 1.34
CA VAL A 15 -16.37 -3.91 0.53
C VAL A 15 -15.53 -2.63 0.45
N TYR A 16 -14.25 -2.73 0.79
CA TYR A 16 -13.28 -1.65 0.70
C TYR A 16 -12.24 -1.93 -0.39
N ARG A 17 -12.17 -1.05 -1.40
CA ARG A 17 -11.09 -1.04 -2.37
C ARG A 17 -9.90 -0.25 -1.84
N VAL A 18 -8.84 -0.96 -1.48
CA VAL A 18 -7.66 -0.38 -0.82
C VAL A 18 -6.85 0.47 -1.79
N VAL A 19 -6.59 1.71 -1.40
CA VAL A 19 -5.57 2.57 -2.00
C VAL A 19 -4.47 2.81 -0.97
N PRO A 20 -3.22 2.40 -1.22
CA PRO A 20 -2.13 2.64 -0.28
C PRO A 20 -1.95 4.13 0.02
N LYS A 21 -1.57 4.41 1.27
CA LYS A 21 -1.32 5.75 1.80
C LYS A 21 -2.54 6.67 1.89
N CYS A 22 -3.74 6.09 1.81
CA CYS A 22 -5.04 6.72 2.05
C CYS A 22 -5.71 6.21 3.33
N ALA A 23 -4.95 6.09 4.43
CA ALA A 23 -5.44 5.61 5.74
C ALA A 23 -6.01 4.17 5.74
N CYS A 24 -5.51 3.30 4.85
CA CYS A 24 -5.98 1.92 4.72
C CYS A 24 -5.90 1.09 6.01
N SER A 25 -4.88 1.30 6.86
CA SER A 25 -4.76 0.60 8.14
C SER A 25 -5.87 1.02 9.12
N THR A 26 -6.18 2.31 9.19
CA THR A 26 -7.27 2.82 10.03
C THR A 26 -8.63 2.31 9.53
N ILE A 27 -8.89 2.37 8.23
CA ILE A 27 -10.13 1.85 7.64
C ILE A 27 -10.27 0.34 7.90
N GLY A 28 -9.20 -0.44 7.71
CA GLY A 28 -9.22 -1.86 8.03
C GLY A 28 -9.53 -2.13 9.51
N GLN A 29 -8.90 -1.38 10.43
CA GLN A 29 -9.17 -1.51 11.86
C GLN A 29 -10.64 -1.21 12.20
N ILE A 30 -11.24 -0.21 11.56
CA ILE A 30 -12.67 0.11 11.73
C ILE A 30 -13.56 -1.01 11.15
N MET A 31 -13.22 -1.54 9.97
CA MET A 31 -13.95 -2.66 9.38
C MET A 31 -13.92 -3.89 10.27
N PHE A 32 -12.75 -4.25 10.80
CA PHE A 32 -12.60 -5.33 11.76
C PHE A 32 -13.42 -5.06 13.03
N TYR A 33 -13.32 -3.86 13.60
CA TYR A 33 -14.11 -3.49 14.77
C TYR A 33 -15.61 -3.63 14.54
N SER A 34 -16.10 -3.30 13.34
CA SER A 34 -17.53 -3.37 13.00
C SER A 34 -18.11 -4.78 13.15
N ASP A 35 -17.36 -5.82 12.81
CA ASP A 35 -17.81 -7.22 12.93
C ASP A 35 -17.51 -7.80 14.32
N HIS A 36 -16.41 -7.35 14.95
CA HIS A 36 -15.86 -8.03 16.13
C HIS A 36 -16.03 -7.28 17.46
N GLY A 37 -16.45 -6.01 17.43
CA GLY A 37 -16.58 -5.15 18.61
C GLY A 37 -15.26 -4.79 19.31
N ARG A 38 -14.12 -5.11 18.69
CA ARG A 38 -12.76 -4.85 19.16
C ARG A 38 -11.84 -4.56 17.98
N PHE A 39 -10.76 -3.84 18.21
CA PHE A 39 -9.72 -3.67 17.19
C PHE A 39 -8.89 -4.95 17.04
N PHE A 40 -8.31 -5.15 15.87
CA PHE A 40 -7.33 -6.20 15.64
C PHE A 40 -6.06 -5.88 16.44
N ASP A 41 -5.51 -6.89 17.13
CA ASP A 41 -4.31 -6.73 17.94
C ASP A 41 -3.06 -6.77 17.04
N GLY A 42 -2.63 -5.58 16.60
CA GLY A 42 -1.48 -5.39 15.73
C GLY A 42 -1.80 -4.61 14.46
N ASP A 43 -1.04 -4.86 13.40
CA ASP A 43 -1.32 -4.25 12.10
C ASP A 43 -2.36 -5.06 11.34
N ILE A 44 -3.47 -4.41 11.02
CA ILE A 44 -4.54 -5.03 10.24
C ILE A 44 -4.06 -5.55 8.89
N HIS A 45 -2.96 -5.05 8.30
CA HIS A 45 -2.41 -5.61 7.07
C HIS A 45 -1.99 -7.08 7.23
N ASP A 46 -1.55 -7.47 8.44
CA ASP A 46 -1.04 -8.80 8.76
C ASP A 46 -2.15 -9.80 9.15
N ALA A 47 -3.39 -9.34 9.36
CA ALA A 47 -4.51 -10.21 9.73
C ALA A 47 -4.76 -11.30 8.66
N THR A 48 -4.75 -12.56 9.08
CA THR A 48 -5.02 -13.74 8.25
C THR A 48 -6.45 -14.26 8.40
N ASP A 49 -7.18 -13.74 9.39
CA ASP A 49 -8.56 -14.05 9.73
C ASP A 49 -9.30 -12.77 10.19
N GLY A 50 -10.60 -12.90 10.49
CA GLY A 50 -11.43 -11.80 10.99
C GLY A 50 -11.78 -10.74 9.94
N MET A 51 -11.28 -10.87 8.72
CA MET A 51 -11.65 -10.08 7.54
C MET A 51 -11.37 -10.89 6.27
N HIS A 52 -12.23 -10.74 5.27
CA HIS A 52 -11.93 -11.21 3.92
C HIS A 52 -10.96 -10.26 3.22
N LYS A 53 -9.87 -10.81 2.69
CA LYS A 53 -8.91 -10.06 1.86
C LYS A 53 -8.62 -10.85 0.60
N TRP A 54 -8.55 -10.19 -0.55
CA TRP A 54 -8.25 -10.87 -1.81
C TRP A 54 -6.93 -11.68 -1.79
N ALA A 55 -5.94 -11.23 -1.01
CA ALA A 55 -4.67 -11.93 -0.85
C ALA A 55 -4.78 -13.26 -0.08
N ILE A 56 -5.92 -13.52 0.58
CA ILE A 56 -6.22 -14.77 1.29
C ILE A 56 -7.04 -15.64 0.32
N GLU A 57 -6.46 -16.74 -0.14
CA GLU A 57 -7.05 -17.61 -1.18
C GLU A 57 -8.50 -18.05 -0.86
N PRO A 58 -8.82 -18.54 0.36
CA PRO A 58 -10.20 -18.85 0.73
C PRO A 58 -11.20 -17.69 0.64
N SER A 59 -10.74 -16.44 0.71
CA SER A 59 -11.62 -15.26 0.61
C SER A 59 -11.95 -14.88 -0.83
N GLN A 60 -11.19 -15.34 -1.82
CA GLN A 60 -11.39 -14.98 -3.23
C GLN A 60 -12.79 -15.32 -3.76
N PRO A 61 -13.34 -16.54 -3.58
CA PRO A 61 -14.67 -16.85 -4.10
C PRO A 61 -15.78 -16.02 -3.43
N LEU A 62 -15.64 -15.69 -2.14
CA LEU A 62 -16.61 -14.86 -1.41
C LEU A 62 -16.59 -13.42 -1.92
N ILE A 63 -15.40 -12.83 -2.06
CA ILE A 63 -15.23 -11.48 -2.62
C ILE A 63 -15.71 -11.43 -4.07
N GLU A 64 -15.34 -12.40 -4.91
CA GLU A 64 -15.76 -12.44 -6.32
C GLU A 64 -17.27 -12.53 -6.44
N GLN A 65 -17.91 -13.41 -5.67
CA GLN A 65 -19.37 -13.52 -5.64
C GLN A 65 -20.00 -12.19 -5.20
N ASN A 66 -19.55 -11.61 -4.08
CA ASN A 66 -20.15 -10.39 -3.54
C ASN A 66 -20.00 -9.19 -4.49
N VAL A 67 -18.79 -8.96 -5.00
CA VAL A 67 -18.48 -7.83 -5.88
C VAL A 67 -19.22 -7.95 -7.22
N THR A 68 -19.23 -9.14 -7.85
CA THR A 68 -19.90 -9.32 -9.15
C THR A 68 -21.42 -9.29 -9.06
N SER A 69 -21.98 -9.70 -7.92
CA SER A 69 -23.42 -9.62 -7.65
C SER A 69 -23.87 -8.27 -7.07
N HIS A 70 -22.92 -7.34 -6.82
CA HIS A 70 -23.19 -6.02 -6.25
C HIS A 70 -24.01 -6.07 -4.95
N LYS A 71 -23.75 -7.08 -4.10
CA LYS A 71 -24.53 -7.32 -2.87
C LYS A 71 -24.32 -6.25 -1.80
N SER A 72 -23.09 -5.73 -1.71
CA SER A 72 -22.67 -4.93 -0.56
C SER A 72 -22.17 -3.55 -0.97
N TYR A 73 -22.23 -2.62 -0.02
CA TYR A 73 -21.75 -1.27 -0.26
C TYR A 73 -20.24 -1.29 -0.49
N ALA A 74 -19.82 -0.89 -1.69
CA ALA A 74 -18.42 -0.83 -2.08
C ALA A 74 -17.91 0.61 -2.03
N PHE A 75 -16.79 0.85 -1.36
CA PHE A 75 -16.20 2.18 -1.24
C PHE A 75 -14.68 2.17 -1.36
N THR A 76 -14.11 3.36 -1.50
CA THR A 76 -12.67 3.60 -1.41
C THR A 76 -12.41 4.93 -0.73
N VAL A 77 -11.16 5.15 -0.32
CA VAL A 77 -10.71 6.41 0.26
C VAL A 77 -9.51 6.89 -0.55
N VAL A 78 -9.54 8.16 -0.92
CA VAL A 78 -8.47 8.82 -1.67
C VAL A 78 -7.83 9.92 -0.83
N ARG A 79 -6.61 10.31 -1.20
CA ARG A 79 -5.84 11.36 -0.55
C ARG A 79 -5.30 12.31 -1.60
N ASN A 80 -5.06 13.57 -1.23
CA ASN A 80 -4.36 14.54 -2.07
C ASN A 80 -3.09 13.88 -2.68
N PRO A 81 -2.94 13.88 -4.02
CA PRO A 81 -1.90 13.10 -4.70
C PRO A 81 -0.48 13.42 -4.23
N TYR A 82 -0.17 14.70 -3.99
CA TYR A 82 1.14 15.14 -3.52
C TYR A 82 1.47 14.55 -2.16
N THR A 83 0.55 14.65 -1.20
CA THR A 83 0.77 14.09 0.14
C THR A 83 0.76 12.55 0.14
N ARG A 84 0.04 11.92 -0.78
CA ARG A 84 0.02 10.45 -0.94
C ARG A 84 1.39 9.94 -1.41
N ILE A 85 1.94 10.53 -2.48
CA ILE A 85 3.24 10.11 -3.03
C ILE A 85 4.40 10.47 -2.10
N LEU A 86 4.31 11.59 -1.36
CA LEU A 86 5.27 11.92 -0.31
C LEU A 86 5.26 10.89 0.83
N SER A 87 4.07 10.45 1.26
CA SER A 87 3.94 9.38 2.25
C SER A 87 4.49 8.05 1.73
N SER A 88 4.31 7.74 0.44
CA SER A 88 4.92 6.58 -0.19
C SER A 88 6.44 6.66 -0.20
N PHE A 89 7.01 7.82 -0.51
CA PHE A 89 8.46 8.01 -0.54
C PHE A 89 9.08 7.69 0.82
N PHE A 90 8.59 8.31 1.89
CA PHE A 90 9.15 8.05 3.22
C PHE A 90 8.92 6.62 3.71
N ASP A 91 7.74 6.04 3.49
CA ASP A 91 7.44 4.69 3.97
C ASP A 91 8.13 3.58 3.18
N LYS A 92 8.14 3.68 1.84
CA LYS A 92 8.62 2.61 0.97
C LYS A 92 10.07 2.78 0.54
N ILE A 93 10.55 4.02 0.42
CA ILE A 93 11.89 4.26 -0.12
C ILE A 93 12.86 4.57 1.03
N CYS A 94 12.55 5.58 1.85
CA CYS A 94 13.41 5.99 2.97
C CYS A 94 13.33 5.06 4.18
N GLY A 95 12.20 4.42 4.42
CA GLY A 95 11.98 3.55 5.58
C GLY A 95 12.58 2.15 5.44
N ILE A 96 13.01 1.60 6.57
CA ILE A 96 13.26 0.17 6.72
C ILE A 96 11.92 -0.49 7.08
N GLN A 97 11.55 -1.55 6.36
CA GLN A 97 10.33 -2.30 6.66
C GLN A 97 10.50 -3.11 7.95
N ARG A 98 9.39 -3.57 8.54
CA ARG A 98 9.40 -4.36 9.78
C ARG A 98 10.25 -5.62 9.73
N ASN A 99 10.47 -6.18 8.54
CA ASN A 99 11.35 -7.33 8.32
C ASN A 99 12.85 -6.96 8.32
N GLY A 100 13.20 -5.71 8.65
CA GLY A 100 14.57 -5.20 8.66
C GLY A 100 15.14 -4.89 7.28
N LYS A 101 14.34 -4.96 6.21
CA LYS A 101 14.82 -4.78 4.82
C LYS A 101 14.17 -3.57 4.15
N ARG A 102 14.85 -3.04 3.13
CA ARG A 102 14.30 -2.03 2.22
C ARG A 102 13.17 -2.63 1.38
N TYR A 103 12.20 -1.80 0.99
CA TYR A 103 11.11 -2.23 0.12
C TYR A 103 11.64 -2.78 -1.21
N ARG A 104 11.16 -3.95 -1.61
CA ARG A 104 11.56 -4.63 -2.86
C ARG A 104 13.08 -4.78 -3.04
N GLY A 105 13.84 -4.97 -1.95
CA GLY A 105 15.26 -5.32 -1.98
C GLY A 105 16.11 -4.38 -2.84
N ASN A 106 16.41 -4.80 -4.07
CA ASN A 106 17.26 -4.07 -5.04
C ASN A 106 16.64 -2.79 -5.61
N LEU A 107 15.41 -2.44 -5.25
CA LEU A 107 14.77 -1.20 -5.70
C LEU A 107 15.56 0.03 -5.25
N VAL A 108 15.90 0.13 -3.97
CA VAL A 108 16.60 1.31 -3.43
C VAL A 108 17.98 1.49 -4.07
N PRO A 109 18.85 0.47 -4.17
CA PRO A 109 20.10 0.57 -4.94
C PRO A 109 19.89 1.06 -6.38
N LEU A 110 18.84 0.59 -7.07
CA LEU A 110 18.52 1.07 -8.42
C LEU A 110 18.15 2.56 -8.43
N LEU A 111 17.36 3.02 -7.47
CA LEU A 111 16.95 4.41 -7.34
C LEU A 111 18.14 5.33 -7.07
N VAL A 112 19.05 4.91 -6.17
CA VAL A 112 20.31 5.61 -5.88
C VAL A 112 21.12 5.73 -7.17
N GLN A 113 21.36 4.60 -7.87
CA GLN A 113 22.22 4.58 -9.05
C GLN A 113 21.65 5.33 -10.26
N LYS A 114 20.36 5.14 -10.58
CA LYS A 114 19.75 5.65 -11.83
C LYS A 114 19.09 7.01 -11.67
N TYR A 115 18.57 7.30 -10.49
CA TYR A 115 17.79 8.52 -10.25
C TYR A 115 18.48 9.47 -9.27
N GLY A 116 19.55 9.05 -8.59
CA GLY A 116 20.25 9.88 -7.61
C GLY A 116 19.42 10.13 -6.35
N VAL A 117 18.54 9.19 -5.99
CA VAL A 117 17.78 9.23 -4.74
C VAL A 117 18.73 8.95 -3.57
N ASP A 118 18.67 9.76 -2.54
CA ASP A 118 19.33 9.51 -1.25
C ASP A 118 18.30 9.05 -0.21
N VAL A 119 18.69 8.15 0.67
CA VAL A 119 17.84 7.55 1.70
C VAL A 119 18.49 7.57 3.09
N GLY A 120 19.58 8.32 3.29
CA GLY A 120 20.25 8.43 4.58
C GLY A 120 21.10 7.19 4.92
N GLY A 121 21.88 6.73 3.96
CA GLY A 121 22.77 5.56 4.12
C GLY A 121 22.03 4.22 4.17
N GLU A 122 22.75 3.16 4.53
CA GLU A 122 22.21 1.80 4.56
C GLU A 122 21.10 1.64 5.62
N SER A 123 21.34 2.17 6.82
CA SER A 123 20.40 2.15 7.95
C SER A 123 19.21 3.11 7.78
N GLY A 124 19.34 4.11 6.90
CA GLY A 124 18.33 5.15 6.70
C GLY A 124 18.25 6.18 7.83
N THR A 125 19.31 6.30 8.63
CA THR A 125 19.38 7.17 9.80
C THR A 125 20.30 8.37 9.60
N GLU A 126 21.07 8.41 8.52
CA GLU A 126 21.96 9.53 8.22
C GLU A 126 21.14 10.71 7.66
N ASP A 127 21.62 11.93 7.91
CA ASP A 127 21.01 13.13 7.36
C ASP A 127 21.24 13.22 5.84
N PHE A 128 20.20 13.62 5.11
CA PHE A 128 20.26 13.87 3.68
C PHE A 128 19.25 14.95 3.27
N ASP A 129 19.42 15.53 2.09
CA ASP A 129 18.45 16.49 1.54
C ASP A 129 17.18 15.75 1.08
N GLN A 130 16.21 15.65 1.99
CA GLN A 130 14.94 14.99 1.75
C GLN A 130 14.15 15.63 0.60
N ILE A 131 14.27 16.95 0.39
CA ILE A 131 13.55 17.66 -0.67
C ILE A 131 14.16 17.33 -2.03
N GLN A 132 15.48 17.39 -2.13
CA GLN A 132 16.19 17.01 -3.35
C GLN A 132 15.93 15.54 -3.69
N SER A 133 16.05 14.65 -2.70
CA SER A 133 15.82 13.21 -2.90
C SER A 133 14.37 12.90 -3.30
N PHE A 134 13.38 13.53 -2.67
CA PHE A 134 11.98 13.38 -3.07
C PHE A 134 11.75 13.83 -4.51
N ARG A 135 12.35 14.94 -4.96
CA ARG A 135 12.29 15.38 -6.36
C ARG A 135 12.89 14.35 -7.32
N ARG A 136 13.97 13.66 -6.93
CA ARG A 136 14.54 12.56 -7.71
C ARG A 136 13.60 11.36 -7.77
N PHE A 137 12.98 11.01 -6.65
CA PHE A 137 11.97 9.94 -6.61
C PHE A 137 10.76 10.23 -7.52
N LEU A 138 10.31 11.50 -7.63
CA LEU A 138 9.23 11.86 -8.55
C LEU A 138 9.56 11.58 -10.02
N LEU A 139 10.83 11.67 -10.42
CA LEU A 139 11.26 11.27 -11.77
C LEU A 139 11.10 9.77 -11.96
N PHE A 140 11.51 8.96 -10.98
CA PHE A 140 11.29 7.51 -11.01
C PHE A 140 9.80 7.16 -11.08
N ALA A 141 8.98 7.76 -10.22
CA ALA A 141 7.53 7.51 -10.21
C ALA A 141 6.90 7.86 -11.57
N ARG A 142 7.22 9.04 -12.12
CA ARG A 142 6.80 9.44 -13.47
C ARG A 142 7.18 8.40 -14.52
N ASP A 143 8.43 7.91 -14.47
CA ASP A 143 8.93 6.98 -15.48
C ASP A 143 8.22 5.62 -15.42
N THR A 144 7.96 5.11 -14.21
CA THR A 144 7.21 3.86 -14.04
C THR A 144 5.78 3.99 -14.55
N ILE A 145 5.10 5.12 -14.28
CA ILE A 145 3.71 5.34 -14.71
C ILE A 145 3.62 5.56 -16.22
N ARG A 146 4.47 6.43 -16.78
CA ARG A 146 4.35 6.87 -18.17
C ARG A 146 5.01 5.92 -19.16
N TRP A 147 6.12 5.31 -18.77
CA TRP A 147 6.97 4.52 -19.66
C TRP A 147 7.14 3.07 -19.23
N ARG A 148 6.58 2.68 -18.06
CA ARG A 148 6.73 1.32 -17.49
C ARG A 148 8.20 0.89 -17.38
N ARG A 149 9.06 1.86 -17.10
CA ARG A 149 10.50 1.68 -16.93
C ARG A 149 10.95 2.39 -15.66
N PRO A 150 11.93 1.85 -14.93
CA PRO A 150 12.62 0.58 -15.16
C PRO A 150 11.82 -0.65 -14.69
N MET A 151 10.60 -0.45 -14.19
CA MET A 151 9.67 -1.48 -13.75
C MET A 151 8.23 -1.08 -14.04
N GLU A 152 7.31 -2.04 -13.92
CA GLU A 152 5.88 -1.78 -13.94
C GLU A 152 5.45 -0.83 -12.80
N PRO A 153 4.38 -0.05 -12.98
CA PRO A 153 3.85 0.82 -11.93
C PRO A 153 3.52 0.04 -10.65
N ASP A 154 3.82 0.66 -9.52
CA ASP A 154 3.46 0.14 -8.20
C ASP A 154 2.32 0.96 -7.60
N ILE A 155 1.34 0.27 -7.01
CA ILE A 155 0.14 0.84 -6.39
C ILE A 155 0.42 1.91 -5.32
N HIS A 156 1.63 1.94 -4.74
CA HIS A 156 2.00 2.92 -3.73
C HIS A 156 2.21 4.34 -4.31
N TRP A 157 2.58 4.45 -5.59
CA TRP A 157 2.82 5.74 -6.25
C TRP A 157 2.07 5.93 -7.58
N SER A 158 1.48 4.88 -8.16
CA SER A 158 0.60 4.93 -9.34
C SER A 158 -0.83 5.32 -8.98
#